data_AF-A0A2R8RKR5-F1
#
_entry.id   AF-A0A2R8RKR5-F1
#
_cell.length_a   1.000
_cell.length_b   1.000
_cell.length_c   1.000
_cell.angle_alpha   90.00
_cell.angle_beta   90.00
_cell.angle_gamma   90.00
#
_symmetry.space_group_name_H-M   'P 1'
#
loop_
_entity.id
_entity.type
_entity.pdbx_description
1 polymer ?
#
loop_
_entity_poly.entity_id
_entity_poly.type
_entity_poly.pdbx_seq_one_letter_code
_entity_poly.pdbx_strand_id
1 'polypeptide(L)'
;MRVWKEVTLAFILFGASFFLLLMRTTQPVGPSNPKPFQISADPPATILQSRSSSSSSSSSKTMLRRTARATEDIGSLISEFSYLFQSFTEGELKKVIATLVDQKQRRIRTEAGRRTKRARKGPKPCSLHEINLTVSELGLGYESEETVRFRYCSGKCTNARRNYDLVMQHMQLNNGSSEKARPGRDNGKKDKVRYTPCCRPIKFEKKMSFLDNNNRFNTLQNVSAKACGCV
;
A
#
# COMPACT_ATOMS: atom_id res chain seq x y z
N MET A 1 42.40 -24.91 -17.82
CA MET A 1 41.10 -24.42 -17.30
C MET A 1 41.16 -23.69 -15.94
N ARG A 2 42.26 -23.75 -15.16
CA ARG A 2 42.31 -23.08 -13.83
C ARG A 2 42.49 -21.55 -13.85
N VAL A 3 43.03 -20.99 -14.94
CA VAL A 3 43.39 -19.55 -15.01
C VAL A 3 42.15 -18.63 -15.09
N TRP A 4 41.01 -19.12 -15.59
CA TRP A 4 39.85 -18.27 -15.86
C TRP A 4 39.12 -17.83 -14.58
N LYS A 5 39.23 -18.58 -13.48
CA LYS A 5 38.61 -18.23 -12.20
C LYS A 5 39.25 -16.97 -11.58
N GLU A 6 40.57 -16.87 -11.63
CA GLU A 6 41.30 -15.71 -11.11
C GLU A 6 40.98 -14.45 -11.91
N VAL A 7 40.87 -14.58 -13.25
CA VAL A 7 40.52 -13.46 -14.14
C VAL A 7 39.10 -12.95 -13.85
N THR A 8 38.14 -13.83 -13.58
CA THR A 8 36.76 -13.41 -13.22
C THR A 8 36.69 -12.68 -11.89
N LEU A 9 37.46 -13.11 -10.88
CA LEU A 9 37.49 -12.43 -9.57
C LEU A 9 38.12 -11.03 -9.70
N ALA A 10 39.20 -10.89 -10.48
CA ALA A 10 39.83 -9.60 -10.73
C ALA A 10 38.88 -8.61 -11.43
N PHE A 11 38.10 -9.06 -12.43
CA PHE A 11 37.13 -8.21 -13.13
C PHE A 11 36.00 -7.71 -12.23
N ILE A 12 35.50 -8.54 -11.32
CA ILE A 12 34.43 -8.16 -10.37
C ILE A 12 34.95 -7.10 -9.39
N LEU A 13 36.16 -7.27 -8.87
CA LEU A 13 36.77 -6.32 -7.94
C LEU A 13 37.05 -4.96 -8.61
N PHE A 14 37.56 -4.96 -9.85
CA PHE A 14 37.76 -3.73 -10.61
C PHE A 14 36.45 -3.04 -10.98
N GLY A 15 35.40 -3.79 -11.32
CA GLY A 15 34.07 -3.24 -11.59
C GLY A 15 33.47 -2.57 -10.34
N ALA A 16 33.61 -3.20 -9.17
CA ALA A 16 33.11 -2.66 -7.91
C ALA A 16 33.85 -1.38 -7.48
N SER A 17 35.18 -1.35 -7.60
CA SER A 17 35.98 -0.17 -7.25
C SER A 17 35.70 1.01 -8.20
N PHE A 18 35.57 0.74 -9.50
CA PHE A 18 35.21 1.76 -10.49
C PHE A 18 33.81 2.34 -10.24
N PHE A 19 32.83 1.51 -9.87
CA PHE A 19 31.48 1.97 -9.55
C PHE A 19 31.46 2.91 -8.32
N LEU A 20 32.25 2.59 -7.28
CA LEU A 20 32.39 3.46 -6.11
C LEU A 20 33.06 4.79 -6.43
N LEU A 21 34.05 4.80 -7.33
CA LEU A 21 34.69 6.04 -7.80
C LEU A 21 33.70 6.92 -8.57
N LEU A 22 32.88 6.35 -9.46
CA LEU A 22 31.84 7.10 -10.18
C LEU A 22 30.79 7.70 -9.24
N MET A 23 30.35 6.94 -8.23
CA MET A 23 29.42 7.45 -7.21
C MET A 23 30.04 8.58 -6.37
N ARG A 24 31.37 8.59 -6.19
CA ARG A 24 32.07 9.64 -5.47
C ARG A 24 32.26 10.90 -6.31
N THR A 25 32.47 10.77 -7.62
CA THR A 25 32.59 11.92 -8.54
C THR A 25 31.27 12.63 -8.84
N THR A 26 30.12 12.03 -8.49
CA THR A 26 28.81 12.64 -8.72
C THR A 26 28.23 13.36 -7.50
N GLN A 27 29.01 13.61 -6.45
CA GLN A 27 28.60 14.51 -5.37
C GLN A 27 28.78 15.99 -5.79
N PRO A 28 27.69 16.77 -5.91
CA PRO A 28 27.77 18.19 -6.24
C PRO A 28 28.39 18.99 -5.08
N VAL A 29 29.32 19.86 -5.46
CA VAL A 29 30.01 20.85 -4.62
C VAL A 29 29.06 21.98 -4.24
N GLY A 30 28.97 22.29 -2.94
CA GLY A 30 28.56 23.60 -2.41
C GLY A 30 27.04 23.91 -2.43
N PRO A 31 26.55 24.78 -1.54
CA PRO A 31 27.22 26.04 -1.20
C PRO A 31 27.45 26.31 0.30
N SER A 32 28.25 27.34 0.48
CA SER A 32 28.91 27.89 1.67
C SER A 32 28.02 28.66 2.65
N ASN A 33 28.45 28.62 3.91
CA ASN A 33 28.18 29.52 5.04
C ASN A 33 27.85 30.99 4.70
N PRO A 34 27.04 31.62 5.56
CA PRO A 34 27.40 32.93 6.14
C PRO A 34 27.49 32.92 7.67
N LYS A 35 28.37 33.81 8.15
CA LYS A 35 28.91 33.99 9.51
C LYS A 35 27.88 34.38 10.58
N PRO A 36 28.12 34.02 11.86
CA PRO A 36 27.31 34.46 13.01
C PRO A 36 27.73 35.86 13.47
N PHE A 37 26.75 36.76 13.63
CA PHE A 37 26.92 38.01 14.36
C PHE A 37 26.73 37.78 15.87
N GLN A 38 27.68 38.34 16.59
CA GLN A 38 27.91 38.30 18.03
C GLN A 38 27.13 39.42 18.76
N ILE A 39 26.82 39.12 20.04
CA ILE A 39 26.67 40.04 21.19
C ILE A 39 25.46 41.00 21.16
N SER A 40 24.49 40.76 22.05
CA SER A 40 24.35 41.54 23.29
C SER A 40 23.21 41.00 24.17
N ALA A 41 23.51 40.90 25.45
CA ALA A 41 22.61 40.54 26.54
C ALA A 41 21.80 41.76 27.02
N ASP A 42 20.64 41.45 27.62
CA ASP A 42 19.82 42.23 28.56
C ASP A 42 18.96 43.40 28.02
N PRO A 43 17.86 43.82 28.71
CA PRO A 43 16.87 43.07 29.50
C PRO A 43 15.40 43.49 29.12
N PRO A 44 14.34 43.02 29.81
CA PRO A 44 12.97 43.04 29.28
C PRO A 44 12.12 44.22 29.78
N ALA A 45 11.25 44.74 28.92
CA ALA A 45 10.12 45.58 29.32
C ALA A 45 8.97 45.54 28.28
N THR A 46 7.83 45.03 28.73
CA THR A 46 6.53 45.73 28.68
C THR A 46 5.76 45.80 27.34
N ILE A 47 4.81 44.86 27.22
CA ILE A 47 3.35 45.08 27.07
C ILE A 47 2.80 45.79 25.79
N LEU A 48 1.78 45.12 25.20
CA LEU A 48 0.68 45.60 24.34
C LEU A 48 1.01 46.14 22.93
N GLN A 49 0.57 45.44 21.87
CA GLN A 49 -0.75 45.65 21.24
C GLN A 49 -0.91 44.88 19.92
N SER A 50 -2.13 44.41 19.75
CA SER A 50 -2.77 43.75 18.61
C SER A 50 -3.02 44.66 17.41
N ARG A 51 -2.85 44.13 16.18
CA ARG A 51 -3.64 44.44 14.96
C ARG A 51 -3.26 43.42 13.86
N SER A 52 -4.09 42.45 13.46
CA SER A 52 -5.30 42.50 12.61
C SER A 52 -5.02 42.84 11.14
N SER A 53 -5.75 42.12 10.26
CA SER A 53 -5.96 42.28 8.81
C SER A 53 -4.82 41.84 7.87
N SER A 54 -5.01 41.24 6.69
CA SER A 54 -6.02 40.40 6.03
C SER A 54 -5.68 40.52 4.53
N SER A 55 -5.50 39.42 3.79
CA SER A 55 -5.83 39.40 2.36
C SER A 55 -5.71 37.99 1.76
N SER A 56 -6.82 37.61 1.15
CA SER A 56 -7.17 36.44 0.37
C SER A 56 -6.57 36.43 -1.04
N SER A 57 -6.23 35.24 -1.57
CA SER A 57 -6.47 34.91 -2.99
C SER A 57 -6.34 33.39 -3.28
N SER A 58 -7.50 32.79 -3.50
CA SER A 58 -7.89 31.77 -4.50
C SER A 58 -6.93 30.65 -4.94
N SER A 59 -7.50 29.45 -4.82
CA SER A 59 -7.11 28.12 -5.26
C SER A 59 -6.75 27.96 -6.75
N SER A 60 -5.75 27.11 -7.00
CA SER A 60 -5.73 26.18 -8.13
C SER A 60 -5.36 24.79 -7.62
N LYS A 61 -6.29 23.85 -7.80
CA LYS A 61 -6.30 22.51 -7.23
C LYS A 61 -5.40 21.58 -8.07
N THR A 62 -4.10 21.61 -7.85
CA THR A 62 -3.22 20.54 -8.38
C THR A 62 -3.11 19.46 -7.32
N MET A 63 -3.54 18.25 -7.66
CA MET A 63 -3.48 17.08 -6.78
C MET A 63 -2.05 16.91 -6.23
N LEU A 64 -1.84 17.29 -4.97
CA LEU A 64 -0.60 17.07 -4.24
C LEU A 64 -0.46 15.57 -4.00
N ARG A 65 0.24 14.90 -4.92
CA ARG A 65 0.78 13.55 -4.71
C ARG A 65 1.60 13.61 -3.43
N ARG A 66 1.20 12.86 -2.39
CA ARG A 66 1.98 12.72 -1.15
C ARG A 66 3.28 12.00 -1.48
N THR A 67 4.28 12.73 -1.92
CA THR A 67 5.67 12.27 -1.93
C THR A 67 6.09 12.14 -0.47
N ALA A 68 6.64 10.99 -0.08
CA ALA A 68 7.29 10.86 1.22
C ALA A 68 8.37 11.94 1.26
N ARG A 69 8.22 12.93 2.15
CA ARG A 69 9.29 13.91 2.37
C ARG A 69 10.50 13.11 2.82
N ALA A 70 11.64 13.30 2.17
CA ALA A 70 12.90 12.86 2.70
C ALA A 70 12.98 13.49 4.10
N THR A 71 12.86 12.66 5.13
CA THR A 71 13.06 13.14 6.49
C THR A 71 14.51 13.54 6.53
N GLU A 72 14.78 14.80 6.88
CA GLU A 72 16.13 15.15 7.33
C GLU A 72 16.54 14.14 8.40
N ASP A 73 17.83 13.79 8.39
CA ASP A 73 18.36 12.84 9.36
C ASP A 73 17.92 13.27 10.76
N ILE A 74 17.37 12.33 11.53
CA ILE A 74 16.81 12.60 12.86
C ILE A 74 17.87 13.28 13.73
N GLY A 75 19.16 12.94 13.51
CA GLY A 75 20.30 13.62 14.13
C GLY A 75 20.35 15.13 13.86
N SER A 76 20.15 15.56 12.61
CA SER A 76 20.19 16.98 12.21
C SER A 76 19.12 17.80 12.93
N LEU A 77 17.88 17.31 12.96
CA LEU A 77 16.79 17.98 13.66
C LEU A 77 17.03 18.02 15.17
N ILE A 78 17.53 16.93 15.76
CA ILE A 78 17.85 16.93 17.20
C ILE A 78 18.96 17.94 17.51
N SER A 79 19.96 18.07 16.64
CA SER A 79 21.01 19.08 16.79
C SER A 79 20.47 20.51 16.69
N GLU A 80 19.60 20.80 15.72
CA GLU A 80 18.95 22.10 15.57
C GLU A 80 18.16 22.49 16.82
N PHE A 81 17.42 21.54 17.40
CA PHE A 81 16.57 21.78 18.57
C PHE A 81 17.26 21.49 19.92
N SER A 82 18.56 21.19 19.92
CA SER A 82 19.31 20.80 21.13
C SER A 82 19.27 21.85 22.25
N TYR A 83 19.23 23.14 21.87
CA TYR A 83 19.15 24.26 22.82
C TYR A 83 17.87 24.24 23.68
N LEU A 84 16.76 23.68 23.17
CA LEU A 84 15.51 23.56 23.93
C LEU A 84 15.62 22.60 25.12
N PHE A 85 16.60 21.69 25.09
CA PHE A 85 16.86 20.74 26.18
C PHE A 85 17.85 21.26 27.21
N GLN A 86 18.57 22.35 26.93
CA GLN A 86 19.52 22.94 27.89
C GLN A 86 18.80 23.62 29.07
N SER A 87 17.55 24.06 28.88
CA SER A 87 16.74 24.69 29.93
C SER A 87 16.05 23.68 30.86
N PHE A 88 16.15 22.38 30.59
CA PHE A 88 15.51 21.35 31.41
C PHE A 88 16.46 20.89 32.52
N THR A 89 15.96 20.88 33.75
CA THR A 89 16.65 20.19 34.84
C THR A 89 16.64 18.67 34.58
N GLU A 90 17.64 17.94 35.10
CA GLU A 90 17.73 16.47 34.93
C GLU A 90 16.42 15.75 35.34
N GLY A 91 15.74 16.27 36.38
CA GLY A 91 14.45 15.75 36.84
C GLY A 91 13.30 15.96 35.86
N GLU A 92 13.20 17.15 35.25
CA GLU A 92 12.17 17.44 34.24
C GLU A 92 12.39 16.62 32.96
N LEU A 93 13.64 16.45 32.53
CA LEU A 93 13.98 15.64 31.36
C LEU A 93 13.57 14.16 31.57
N LYS A 94 13.88 13.58 32.75
CA LYS A 94 13.44 12.22 33.11
C LYS A 94 11.92 12.07 33.04
N LYS A 95 11.17 13.07 33.52
CA LYS A 95 9.70 13.09 33.47
C LYS A 95 9.19 13.11 32.03
N VAL A 96 9.76 13.95 31.16
CA VAL A 96 9.39 14.01 29.73
C VAL A 96 9.66 12.67 29.05
N ILE A 97 10.85 12.09 29.22
CA ILE A 97 11.19 10.78 28.63
C ILE A 97 10.22 9.70 29.12
N ALA A 98 9.93 9.63 30.42
CA ALA A 98 9.00 8.66 30.98
C ALA A 98 7.59 8.80 30.36
N THR A 99 7.09 10.03 30.19
CA THR A 99 5.78 10.26 29.55
C THR A 99 5.76 9.85 28.07
N LEU A 100 6.84 10.12 27.33
CA LEU A 100 6.96 9.72 25.92
C LEU A 100 7.05 8.20 25.77
N VAL A 101 7.79 7.52 26.65
CA VAL A 101 7.90 6.06 26.67
C VAL A 101 6.55 5.43 27.02
N ASP A 102 5.85 5.93 28.05
CA ASP A 102 4.50 5.45 28.39
C ASP A 102 3.51 5.69 27.25
N GLN A 103 3.55 6.87 26.62
CA GLN A 103 2.71 7.17 25.46
C GLN A 103 3.02 6.22 24.28
N LYS A 104 4.31 5.96 24.00
CA LYS A 104 4.72 5.00 22.96
C LYS A 104 4.26 3.59 23.30
N GLN A 105 4.35 3.17 24.56
CA GLN A 105 3.89 1.86 25.01
C GLN A 105 2.37 1.70 24.89
N ARG A 106 1.60 2.75 25.21
CA ARG A 106 0.14 2.79 25.00
C ARG A 106 -0.21 2.71 23.51
N ARG A 107 0.54 3.40 22.63
CA ARG A 107 0.36 3.29 21.17
C ARG A 107 0.67 1.88 20.67
N ILE A 108 1.78 1.27 21.09
CA ILE A 108 2.13 -0.11 20.71
C ILE A 108 1.04 -1.10 21.16
N ARG A 109 0.55 -1.00 22.40
CA ARG A 109 -0.53 -1.86 22.91
C ARG A 109 -1.84 -1.70 22.11
N THR A 110 -2.25 -0.46 21.85
CA THR A 110 -3.49 -0.18 21.09
C THR A 110 -3.37 -0.56 19.61
N GLU A 111 -2.20 -0.37 19.00
CA GLU A 111 -1.94 -0.69 17.60
C GLU A 111 -1.79 -2.20 17.38
N ALA A 112 -1.12 -2.92 18.29
CA ALA A 112 -1.08 -4.39 18.29
C ALA A 112 -2.49 -4.99 18.36
N GLY A 113 -3.38 -4.42 19.19
CA GLY A 113 -4.78 -4.83 19.27
C GLY A 113 -5.61 -4.55 18.00
N ARG A 114 -5.34 -3.43 17.30
CA ARG A 114 -6.05 -3.07 16.06
C ARG A 114 -5.55 -3.82 14.83
N ARG A 115 -4.23 -4.03 14.70
CA ARG A 115 -3.62 -4.68 13.53
C ARG A 115 -3.90 -6.18 13.49
N THR A 116 -3.95 -6.84 14.64
CA THR A 116 -4.17 -8.30 14.73
C THR A 116 -5.59 -8.73 14.38
N LYS A 117 -6.63 -7.91 14.65
CA LYS A 117 -8.03 -8.27 14.32
C LYS A 117 -8.25 -8.48 12.82
N ARG A 118 -7.60 -7.68 11.97
CA ARG A 118 -7.70 -7.83 10.50
C ARG A 118 -6.89 -9.02 9.96
N ALA A 119 -5.85 -9.45 10.68
CA ALA A 119 -4.96 -10.52 10.24
C ALA A 119 -5.51 -11.94 10.50
N ARG A 120 -6.46 -12.10 11.44
CA ARG A 120 -6.89 -13.45 11.88
C ARG A 120 -7.68 -14.25 10.85
N LYS A 121 -8.34 -13.59 9.88
CA LYS A 121 -9.05 -14.31 8.83
C LYS A 121 -8.18 -14.33 7.59
N GLY A 122 -7.34 -15.35 7.51
CA GLY A 122 -6.62 -15.69 6.28
C GLY A 122 -7.58 -15.80 5.09
N PRO A 123 -7.05 -15.88 3.86
CA PRO A 123 -7.88 -16.00 2.68
C PRO A 123 -8.78 -17.23 2.79
N LYS A 124 -10.09 -17.05 2.64
CA LYS A 124 -11.04 -18.16 2.63
C LYS A 124 -10.75 -19.06 1.43
N PRO A 125 -10.79 -20.41 1.59
CA PRO A 125 -10.69 -21.33 0.47
C PRO A 125 -11.89 -21.14 -0.47
N CYS A 126 -11.77 -21.64 -1.70
CA CYS A 126 -12.88 -21.66 -2.65
C CYS A 126 -14.08 -22.43 -2.07
N SER A 127 -15.21 -21.74 -1.94
CA SER A 127 -16.43 -22.29 -1.34
C SER A 127 -17.69 -21.72 -1.99
N LEU A 128 -18.79 -22.45 -1.80
CA LEU A 128 -20.12 -22.01 -2.20
C LEU A 128 -20.69 -21.05 -1.15
N HIS A 129 -21.21 -19.93 -1.61
CA HIS A 129 -21.91 -18.93 -0.81
C HIS A 129 -23.33 -18.79 -1.28
N GLU A 130 -24.14 -18.22 -0.41
CA GLU A 130 -25.57 -18.10 -0.61
C GLU A 130 -26.05 -16.75 -0.11
N ILE A 131 -26.98 -16.18 -0.86
CA ILE A 131 -27.62 -14.91 -0.56
C ILE A 131 -29.06 -14.97 -1.07
N ASN A 132 -29.99 -14.43 -0.29
CA ASN A 132 -31.37 -14.23 -0.73
C ASN A 132 -31.46 -12.83 -1.31
N LEU A 133 -31.89 -12.74 -2.57
CA LEU A 133 -32.05 -11.49 -3.31
C LEU A 133 -33.39 -11.54 -4.04
N THR A 134 -33.93 -10.39 -4.40
CA THR A 134 -35.07 -10.38 -5.34
C THR A 134 -34.58 -10.73 -6.74
N VAL A 135 -35.47 -11.22 -7.60
CA VAL A 135 -35.13 -11.50 -9.00
C VAL A 135 -34.65 -10.23 -9.72
N SER A 136 -35.24 -9.08 -9.38
CA SER A 136 -34.86 -7.78 -9.93
C SER A 136 -33.41 -7.41 -9.58
N GLU A 137 -32.95 -7.73 -8.37
CA GLU A 137 -31.58 -7.52 -7.91
C GLU A 137 -30.53 -8.39 -8.63
N LEU A 138 -30.94 -9.49 -9.27
CA LEU A 138 -30.02 -10.30 -10.09
C LEU A 138 -29.54 -9.56 -11.34
N GLY A 139 -30.24 -8.50 -11.76
CA GLY A 139 -29.86 -7.68 -12.91
C GLY A 139 -29.96 -8.41 -14.24
N LEU A 140 -30.84 -9.41 -14.34
CA LEU A 140 -31.06 -10.19 -15.57
C LEU A 140 -32.15 -9.59 -16.49
N GLY A 141 -32.64 -8.39 -16.19
CA GLY A 141 -33.67 -7.70 -16.97
C GLY A 141 -35.11 -8.14 -16.71
N TYR A 142 -35.35 -8.90 -15.64
CA TYR A 142 -36.70 -9.29 -15.19
C TYR A 142 -37.12 -8.45 -13.99
N GLU A 143 -38.34 -7.93 -14.03
CA GLU A 143 -38.96 -7.22 -12.90
C GLU A 143 -39.88 -8.18 -12.15
N SER A 144 -39.43 -8.57 -10.95
CA SER A 144 -40.15 -9.43 -10.02
C SER A 144 -39.72 -9.15 -8.59
N GLU A 145 -40.70 -9.03 -7.70
CA GLU A 145 -40.53 -8.90 -6.25
C GLU A 145 -40.27 -10.25 -5.57
N GLU A 146 -40.30 -11.36 -6.31
CA GLU A 146 -40.05 -12.70 -5.77
C GLU A 146 -38.61 -12.81 -5.26
N THR A 147 -38.47 -13.29 -4.02
CA THR A 147 -37.17 -13.50 -3.38
C THR A 147 -36.66 -14.91 -3.67
N VAL A 148 -35.42 -14.99 -4.16
CA VAL A 148 -34.80 -16.20 -4.66
C VAL A 148 -33.47 -16.48 -3.97
N ARG A 149 -33.17 -17.77 -3.77
CA ARG A 149 -31.94 -18.24 -3.14
C ARG A 149 -30.82 -18.31 -4.17
N PHE A 150 -30.02 -17.26 -4.27
CA PHE A 150 -28.90 -17.19 -5.19
C PHE A 150 -27.63 -17.75 -4.58
N ARG A 151 -26.99 -18.69 -5.29
CA ARG A 151 -25.71 -19.28 -4.86
C ARG A 151 -24.58 -18.93 -5.80
N TYR A 152 -23.44 -18.55 -5.24
CA TYR A 152 -22.26 -18.10 -6.00
C TYR A 152 -20.95 -18.63 -5.41
N CYS A 153 -19.90 -18.64 -6.23
CA CYS A 153 -18.58 -19.14 -5.84
C CYS A 153 -17.64 -18.01 -5.47
N SER A 154 -16.98 -18.12 -4.32
CA SER A 154 -15.95 -17.17 -3.92
C SER A 154 -14.86 -17.85 -3.08
N GLY A 155 -13.69 -17.22 -3.02
CA GLY A 155 -12.53 -17.71 -2.27
C GLY A 155 -11.29 -17.86 -3.13
N LYS A 156 -10.19 -18.30 -2.50
CA LYS A 156 -8.91 -18.52 -3.16
C LYS A 156 -8.64 -20.01 -3.38
N CYS A 157 -7.91 -20.29 -4.46
CA CYS A 157 -7.50 -21.63 -4.84
C CYS A 157 -6.00 -21.85 -4.63
N THR A 158 -5.54 -21.70 -3.38
CA THR A 158 -4.11 -21.81 -3.03
C THR A 158 -3.59 -23.24 -3.15
N ASN A 159 -4.46 -24.24 -2.92
CA ASN A 159 -4.07 -25.65 -2.84
C ASN A 159 -4.32 -26.42 -4.14
N ALA A 160 -4.98 -25.79 -5.13
CA ALA A 160 -5.35 -26.43 -6.40
C ALA A 160 -4.43 -26.00 -7.55
N ARG A 161 -3.21 -25.53 -7.24
CA ARG A 161 -2.27 -25.04 -8.23
C ARG A 161 -1.70 -26.19 -9.06
N ARG A 162 -1.60 -25.98 -10.37
CA ARG A 162 -1.02 -26.91 -11.34
C ARG A 162 0.37 -26.43 -11.77
N ASN A 163 1.12 -27.28 -12.49
CA ASN A 163 2.43 -26.89 -13.04
C ASN A 163 2.34 -25.63 -13.91
N TYR A 164 1.26 -25.46 -14.68
CA TYR A 164 0.97 -24.25 -15.44
C TYR A 164 1.00 -22.99 -14.55
N ASP A 165 0.34 -23.04 -13.38
CA ASP A 165 0.27 -21.91 -12.43
C ASP A 165 1.63 -21.58 -11.82
N LEU A 166 2.51 -22.57 -11.68
CA LEU A 166 3.88 -22.37 -11.21
C LEU A 166 4.74 -21.71 -12.30
N VAL A 167 4.64 -22.19 -13.53
CA VAL A 167 5.35 -21.62 -14.70
C VAL A 167 4.91 -20.19 -14.94
N MET A 168 3.60 -19.92 -14.95
CA MET A 168 3.06 -18.57 -15.13
C MET A 168 3.49 -17.62 -14.00
N GLN A 169 3.53 -18.11 -12.75
CA GLN A 169 4.04 -17.32 -11.64
C GLN A 169 5.52 -16.97 -11.84
N HIS A 170 6.35 -17.95 -12.21
CA HIS A 170 7.77 -17.75 -12.45
C HIS A 170 8.03 -16.77 -13.60
N MET A 171 7.34 -16.96 -14.75
CA MET A 171 7.43 -16.06 -15.89
C MET A 171 7.02 -14.63 -15.52
N GLN A 172 5.95 -14.45 -14.73
CA GLN A 172 5.51 -13.12 -14.34
C GLN A 172 6.46 -12.44 -13.35
N LEU A 173 7.02 -13.19 -12.39
CA LEU A 173 8.00 -12.65 -11.43
C LEU A 173 9.30 -12.25 -12.12
N ASN A 174 9.74 -13.01 -13.12
CA ASN A 174 11.00 -12.76 -13.81
C ASN A 174 10.87 -11.76 -14.97
N ASN A 175 9.75 -11.78 -15.72
CA ASN A 175 9.51 -10.83 -16.81
C ASN A 175 8.93 -9.49 -16.31
N GLY A 176 8.36 -9.46 -15.10
CA GLY A 176 7.82 -8.24 -14.49
C GLY A 176 8.86 -7.19 -14.14
N SER A 177 10.14 -7.56 -14.10
CA SER A 177 11.27 -6.64 -13.87
C SER A 177 11.88 -6.07 -15.15
N SER A 178 11.67 -6.69 -16.31
CA SER A 178 12.41 -6.32 -17.54
C SER A 178 11.90 -5.07 -18.25
N GLU A 179 10.75 -4.54 -17.85
CA GLU A 179 10.26 -3.26 -18.38
C GLU A 179 9.55 -2.48 -17.29
N LYS A 180 10.38 -1.91 -16.41
CA LYS A 180 10.08 -0.70 -15.65
C LYS A 180 9.44 0.28 -16.65
N ALA A 181 8.13 0.51 -16.51
CA ALA A 181 7.36 1.38 -17.38
C ALA A 181 8.13 2.69 -17.59
N ARG A 182 8.69 2.89 -18.79
CA ARG A 182 9.28 4.18 -19.16
C ARG A 182 8.15 5.20 -19.04
N PRO A 183 8.30 6.26 -18.23
CA PRO A 183 7.27 7.27 -18.10
C PRO A 183 7.09 7.91 -19.48
N GLY A 184 5.90 7.79 -20.07
CA GLY A 184 5.55 8.49 -21.31
C GLY A 184 5.12 7.63 -22.49
N ARG A 185 5.27 6.30 -22.44
CA ARG A 185 4.53 5.44 -23.37
C ARG A 185 3.23 5.05 -22.69
N ASP A 186 2.11 5.27 -23.36
CA ASP A 186 0.77 4.87 -22.94
C ASP A 186 0.89 3.58 -22.13
N ASN A 187 0.41 3.61 -20.89
CA ASN A 187 0.44 2.47 -19.99
C ASN A 187 -0.58 1.46 -20.54
N GLY A 188 -0.31 0.89 -21.72
CA GLY A 188 -0.98 -0.28 -22.24
C GLY A 188 -0.90 -1.25 -21.08
N LYS A 189 -2.06 -1.49 -20.45
CA LYS A 189 -2.19 -2.37 -19.31
C LYS A 189 -1.58 -3.68 -19.79
N LYS A 190 -0.33 -3.94 -19.42
CA LYS A 190 0.27 -5.24 -19.68
C LYS A 190 -0.71 -6.23 -19.10
N ASP A 191 -1.19 -7.15 -19.93
CA ASP A 191 -2.11 -8.18 -19.50
C ASP A 191 -1.44 -8.94 -18.36
N LYS A 192 -1.79 -8.55 -17.12
CA LYS A 192 -1.32 -9.24 -15.92
C LYS A 192 -2.12 -10.52 -15.87
N VAL A 193 -1.67 -11.50 -16.64
CA VAL A 193 -2.27 -12.83 -16.68
C VAL A 193 -2.25 -13.36 -15.25
N ARG A 194 -3.42 -13.81 -14.77
CA ARG A 194 -3.51 -14.44 -13.45
C ARG A 194 -2.79 -15.78 -13.50
N TYR A 195 -1.86 -16.00 -12.57
CA TYR A 195 -1.14 -17.28 -12.43
C TYR A 195 -1.81 -18.24 -11.43
N THR A 196 -2.90 -17.84 -10.78
CA THR A 196 -3.61 -18.70 -9.83
C THR A 196 -4.97 -19.11 -10.40
N PRO A 197 -5.43 -20.35 -10.15
CA PRO A 197 -6.74 -20.79 -10.61
C PRO A 197 -7.85 -19.97 -9.97
N CYS A 198 -8.93 -19.79 -10.71
CA CYS A 198 -10.09 -19.03 -10.30
C CYS A 198 -11.12 -19.96 -9.64
N CYS A 199 -11.74 -19.47 -8.57
CA CYS A 199 -12.90 -20.14 -7.98
C CYS A 199 -14.12 -19.87 -8.85
N ARG A 200 -14.61 -20.86 -9.60
CA ARG A 200 -15.79 -20.74 -10.47
C ARG A 200 -16.80 -21.86 -10.20
N PRO A 201 -18.08 -21.68 -10.58
CA PRO A 201 -19.04 -22.77 -10.57
C PRO A 201 -18.61 -23.89 -11.52
N ILE A 202 -18.57 -25.12 -11.03
CA ILE A 202 -18.33 -26.34 -11.82
C ILE A 202 -19.63 -27.09 -12.13
N LYS A 203 -20.68 -26.80 -11.37
CA LYS A 203 -22.04 -27.31 -11.58
C LYS A 203 -23.02 -26.20 -11.23
N PHE A 204 -24.09 -26.10 -12.00
CA PHE A 204 -25.18 -25.17 -11.77
C PHE A 204 -26.44 -25.89 -11.29
N GLU A 205 -27.35 -25.12 -10.72
CA GLU A 205 -28.71 -25.60 -10.47
C GLU A 205 -29.47 -25.74 -11.80
N LYS A 206 -30.34 -26.75 -11.87
CA LYS A 206 -30.97 -27.17 -13.14
C LYS A 206 -31.89 -26.08 -13.70
N LYS A 207 -32.79 -25.54 -12.87
CA LYS A 207 -33.80 -24.57 -13.25
C LYS A 207 -34.13 -23.67 -12.06
N MET A 208 -34.44 -22.42 -12.34
CA MET A 208 -34.88 -21.41 -11.40
C MET A 208 -36.11 -20.74 -12.02
N SER A 209 -37.29 -21.03 -11.46
CA SER A 209 -38.56 -20.48 -11.91
C SER A 209 -39.03 -19.38 -10.96
N PHE A 210 -39.54 -18.29 -11.51
CA PHE A 210 -40.14 -17.20 -10.76
C PHE A 210 -41.30 -16.59 -11.57
N LEU A 211 -42.19 -15.89 -10.87
CA LEU A 211 -43.30 -15.13 -11.44
C LEU A 211 -42.89 -13.67 -11.59
N ASP A 212 -43.04 -13.11 -12.79
CA ASP A 212 -42.80 -11.68 -13.02
C ASP A 212 -44.00 -10.80 -12.62
N ASN A 213 -43.78 -9.49 -12.58
CA ASN A 213 -44.82 -8.50 -12.25
C ASN A 213 -46.00 -8.50 -13.26
N ASN A 214 -45.81 -9.10 -14.45
CA ASN A 214 -46.85 -9.28 -15.45
C ASN A 214 -47.57 -10.63 -15.32
N ASN A 215 -47.40 -11.34 -14.20
CA ASN A 215 -47.93 -12.67 -13.93
C ASN A 215 -47.51 -13.73 -14.97
N ARG A 216 -46.31 -13.61 -15.55
CA ARG A 216 -45.73 -14.62 -16.44
C ARG A 216 -44.66 -15.40 -15.72
N PHE A 217 -44.72 -16.72 -15.86
CA PHE A 217 -43.70 -17.61 -15.33
C PHE A 217 -42.48 -17.59 -16.24
N ASN A 218 -41.33 -17.22 -15.68
CA ASN A 218 -40.05 -17.29 -16.34
C ASN A 218 -39.23 -18.42 -15.70
N THR A 219 -38.48 -19.17 -16.51
CA THR A 219 -37.59 -20.23 -16.02
C THR A 219 -36.21 -20.03 -16.59
N LEU A 220 -35.26 -19.69 -15.73
CA LEU A 220 -33.86 -19.52 -16.07
C LEU A 220 -33.06 -20.78 -15.74
N GLN A 221 -32.01 -21.02 -16.53
CA GLN A 221 -31.06 -22.11 -16.34
C GLN A 221 -29.67 -21.54 -16.09
N ASN A 222 -28.83 -22.28 -15.36
CA ASN A 222 -27.43 -21.93 -15.12
C ASN A 222 -27.19 -20.56 -14.43
N VAL A 223 -28.13 -20.09 -13.61
CA VAL A 223 -28.00 -18.85 -12.83
C VAL A 223 -27.26 -19.10 -11.52
N SER A 224 -27.81 -19.96 -10.66
CA SER A 224 -27.22 -20.31 -9.36
C SER A 224 -26.18 -21.43 -9.47
N ALA A 225 -25.07 -21.28 -8.74
CA ALA A 225 -24.06 -22.30 -8.59
C ALA A 225 -24.53 -23.42 -7.66
N LYS A 226 -24.36 -24.68 -8.07
CA LYS A 226 -24.59 -25.86 -7.23
C LYS A 226 -23.30 -26.35 -6.56
N ALA A 227 -22.17 -26.22 -7.24
CA ALA A 227 -20.86 -26.59 -6.71
C ALA A 227 -19.77 -25.68 -7.27
N CYS A 228 -18.76 -25.41 -6.44
CA CYS A 228 -17.61 -24.57 -6.78
C CYS A 228 -16.34 -25.42 -6.94
N GLY A 229 -15.46 -24.99 -7.84
CA GLY A 229 -14.17 -25.61 -8.05
C GLY A 229 -13.12 -24.59 -8.50
N CYS A 230 -11.87 -25.02 -8.41
CA CYS A 230 -10.72 -24.25 -8.84
C CYS A 230 -10.36 -24.65 -10.27
N VAL A 231 -10.50 -23.70 -11.20
CA VAL A 231 -10.27 -23.87 -12.64
C VAL A 231 -9.33 -22.82 -13.19
#